data_AF-A0A1G4VL73-F1
#
_entry.id   AF-A0A1G4VL73-F1
#
_cell.length_a   1.000
_cell.length_b   1.000
_cell.length_c   1.000
_cell.angle_alpha   90.00
_cell.angle_beta   90.00
_cell.angle_gamma   90.00
#
_symmetry.space_group_name_H-M   'P 1'
#
loop_
_entity.id
_entity.type
_entity.pdbx_description
1 polymer ?
#
loop_
_entity_poly.entity_id
_entity_poly.type
_entity_poly.pdbx_seq_one_letter_code
_entity_poly.pdbx_strand_id
1 'polypeptide(L)'
;MKTRPIISVITMLLGLGYAILVTTSTGSAFGDAAAEGDAEAIGAGLGVALLLPHILLTWLAVVFNILGYFTRVPGFTLTAAIIYTVAAFLGFFNIIFLIPIVILAFISWVQEKKRKTS
;
A
#
# COMPACT_ATOMS: atom_id res chain seq x y z
N MET A 1 17.03 -25.87 6.47
CA MET A 1 16.67 -24.64 5.73
C MET A 1 15.32 -24.15 6.23
N LYS A 2 15.28 -23.04 6.99
CA LYS A 2 14.02 -22.49 7.55
C LYS A 2 13.22 -21.86 6.40
N THR A 3 12.09 -22.45 6.03
CA THR A 3 11.27 -22.06 4.89
C THR A 3 10.78 -20.60 5.01
N ARG A 4 10.64 -19.91 3.87
CA ARG A 4 10.25 -18.49 3.83
C ARG A 4 8.81 -18.35 4.35
N PRO A 5 8.48 -17.34 5.17
CA PRO A 5 7.11 -17.15 5.63
C PRO A 5 6.23 -16.77 4.43
N ILE A 6 5.31 -17.67 4.07
CA ILE A 6 4.33 -17.49 2.99
C ILE A 6 3.51 -16.20 3.20
N ILE A 7 3.29 -15.82 4.46
CA ILE A 7 2.51 -14.64 4.86
C ILE A 7 3.14 -13.33 4.38
N SER A 8 4.47 -13.24 4.32
CA SER A 8 5.13 -12.02 3.79
C SER A 8 4.99 -11.89 2.27
N VAL A 9 4.78 -13.00 1.55
CA VAL A 9 4.50 -12.97 0.12
C VAL A 9 3.05 -12.57 -0.11
N ILE A 10 2.13 -13.09 0.71
CA ILE A 10 0.70 -12.74 0.65
C ILE A 10 0.49 -11.24 0.89
N THR A 11 1.17 -10.65 1.89
CA THR A 11 1.10 -9.19 2.12
C THR A 11 1.65 -8.38 0.98
N MET A 12 2.77 -8.81 0.41
CA MET A 12 3.38 -8.14 -0.74
C MET A 12 2.43 -8.18 -1.95
N LEU A 13 1.83 -9.34 -2.25
CA LEU A 13 0.89 -9.49 -3.36
C LEU A 13 -0.39 -8.69 -3.15
N LEU A 14 -0.97 -8.72 -1.94
CA LEU A 14 -2.16 -7.92 -1.62
C LEU A 14 -1.87 -6.42 -1.65
N GLY A 15 -0.74 -5.99 -1.09
CA GLY A 15 -0.31 -4.60 -1.09
C GLY A 15 -0.05 -4.08 -2.50
N LEU A 16 0.61 -4.87 -3.34
CA LEU A 16 0.85 -4.53 -4.75
C LEU A 16 -0.45 -4.48 -5.55
N GLY A 17 -1.32 -5.49 -5.38
CA GLY A 17 -2.62 -5.52 -6.06
C GLY A 17 -3.50 -4.33 -5.68
N TYR A 18 -3.50 -3.94 -4.41
CA TYR A 18 -4.21 -2.76 -3.93
C TYR A 18 -3.63 -1.45 -4.48
N ALA A 19 -2.29 -1.31 -4.50
CA ALA A 19 -1.64 -0.12 -5.06
C ALA A 19 -1.95 0.06 -6.56
N ILE A 20 -2.00 -1.04 -7.32
CA ILE A 20 -2.43 -1.02 -8.72
C ILE A 20 -3.88 -0.57 -8.81
N LEU A 21 -4.79 -1.20 -8.04
CA LEU A 21 -6.22 -0.90 -8.07
C LEU A 21 -6.49 0.60 -7.82
N VAL A 22 -5.92 1.17 -6.77
CA VAL A 22 -6.15 2.59 -6.41
C VAL A 22 -5.58 3.55 -7.44
N THR A 23 -4.45 3.20 -8.07
CA THR A 23 -3.84 4.02 -9.11
C THR A 23 -4.66 3.95 -10.40
N THR A 24 -5.14 2.76 -10.79
CA THR A 24 -5.95 2.58 -12.00
C THR A 24 -7.32 3.20 -11.88
N SER A 25 -8.00 3.06 -10.73
CA SER A 25 -9.35 3.62 -10.54
C SER A 25 -9.34 5.13 -10.48
N THR A 26 -8.32 5.72 -9.84
CA THR A 26 -8.15 7.17 -9.77
C THR A 26 -7.74 7.74 -11.13
N GLY A 27 -6.86 7.05 -11.85
CA GLY A 27 -6.43 7.43 -13.19
C GLY A 27 -7.54 7.33 -14.24
N SER A 28 -8.36 6.28 -14.20
CA SER A 28 -9.51 6.13 -15.10
C SER A 28 -10.59 7.17 -14.82
N ALA A 29 -10.90 7.44 -13.54
CA ALA A 29 -11.86 8.47 -13.17
C ALA A 29 -11.44 9.87 -13.64
N PHE A 30 -10.13 10.18 -13.63
CA PHE A 30 -9.60 11.42 -14.20
C PHE A 30 -9.68 11.44 -15.73
N GLY A 31 -9.34 10.33 -16.39
CA GLY A 31 -9.40 10.21 -17.86
C GLY A 31 -10.82 10.40 -18.41
N ASP A 32 -11.82 9.82 -17.75
CA ASP A 32 -13.23 9.95 -18.13
C ASP A 32 -13.72 11.39 -17.89
N ALA A 33 -13.40 11.99 -16.75
CA ALA A 33 -13.78 13.38 -16.44
C ALA A 33 -13.12 14.42 -17.37
N ALA A 34 -11.91 14.13 -17.86
CA ALA A 34 -11.23 14.98 -18.84
C ALA A 34 -11.88 14.93 -20.23
N ALA A 35 -12.67 13.89 -20.54
CA ALA A 35 -13.37 13.76 -21.80
C ALA A 35 -14.75 14.44 -21.82
N GLU A 36 -15.35 14.69 -20.65
CA GLU A 36 -16.71 15.25 -20.51
C GLU A 36 -16.74 16.79 -20.49
N GLY A 37 -15.72 17.47 -19.95
CA GLY A 37 -15.58 18.94 -20.07
C GLY A 37 -14.58 19.60 -19.11
N ASP A 38 -14.25 20.87 -19.35
CA ASP A 38 -13.23 21.63 -18.59
C ASP A 38 -13.54 21.75 -17.08
N ALA A 39 -14.81 21.88 -16.71
CA ALA A 39 -15.22 21.99 -15.30
C ALA A 39 -15.08 20.65 -14.55
N GLU A 40 -15.45 19.54 -15.18
CA GLU A 40 -15.28 18.19 -14.65
C GLU A 40 -13.81 17.77 -14.59
N ALA A 41 -13.00 18.17 -15.59
CA ALA A 41 -11.56 17.96 -15.60
C ALA A 41 -10.86 18.64 -14.39
N ILE A 42 -11.26 19.87 -14.06
CA ILE A 42 -10.73 20.59 -12.88
C ILE A 42 -11.19 19.93 -11.59
N GLY A 43 -12.46 19.54 -11.48
CA GLY A 43 -13.00 18.82 -10.32
C GLY A 43 -12.30 17.49 -10.06
N ALA A 44 -12.09 16.70 -11.12
CA ALA A 44 -11.34 15.45 -11.06
C ALA A 44 -9.87 15.69 -10.74
N GLY A 45 -9.22 16.71 -11.32
CA GLY A 45 -7.84 17.08 -11.02
C GLY A 45 -7.63 17.43 -9.53
N LEU A 46 -8.57 18.16 -8.93
CA LEU A 46 -8.56 18.45 -7.49
C LEU A 46 -8.77 17.19 -6.65
N GLY A 47 -9.66 16.29 -7.07
CA GLY A 47 -9.87 14.98 -6.43
C GLY A 47 -8.62 14.10 -6.44
N VAL A 48 -7.94 14.01 -7.59
CA VAL A 48 -6.67 13.28 -7.74
C VAL A 48 -5.60 13.92 -6.87
N ALA A 49 -5.48 15.26 -6.84
CA ALA A 49 -4.50 15.95 -6.02
C ALA A 49 -4.67 15.67 -4.52
N LEU A 50 -5.92 15.51 -4.05
CA LEU A 50 -6.23 15.15 -2.67
C LEU A 50 -5.87 13.68 -2.35
N LEU A 51 -6.07 12.76 -3.31
CA LEU A 51 -5.73 11.34 -3.18
C LEU A 51 -4.25 11.02 -3.45
N LEU A 52 -3.54 11.90 -4.13
CA LEU A 52 -2.13 11.76 -4.51
C LEU A 52 -1.21 11.40 -3.33
N PRO A 53 -1.28 12.07 -2.15
CA PRO A 53 -0.42 11.71 -1.02
C PRO A 53 -0.72 10.30 -0.49
N HIS A 54 -1.96 9.80 -0.62
CA HIS A 54 -2.31 8.42 -0.27
C HIS A 54 -1.72 7.41 -1.26
N ILE A 55 -1.82 7.67 -2.57
CA ILE A 55 -1.27 6.80 -3.63
C ILE A 55 0.26 6.71 -3.51
N LEU A 56 0.94 7.84 -3.27
CA LEU A 56 2.40 7.83 -3.09
C LEU A 56 2.83 7.02 -1.87
N LEU A 57 2.14 7.16 -0.73
CA LEU A 57 2.46 6.41 0.48
C LEU A 57 2.19 4.91 0.33
N THR A 58 1.10 4.52 -0.33
CA THR A 58 0.80 3.10 -0.59
C THR A 58 1.87 2.45 -1.48
N TRP A 59 2.32 3.13 -2.54
CA TRP A 59 3.43 2.67 -3.37
C TRP A 59 4.74 2.57 -2.59
N LEU A 60 5.03 3.57 -1.76
CA LEU A 60 6.22 3.55 -0.91
C LEU A 60 6.17 2.37 0.06
N ALA A 61 5.02 2.11 0.69
CA ALA A 61 4.82 0.97 1.58
C ALA A 61 5.08 -0.36 0.87
N VAL A 62 4.59 -0.52 -0.38
CA VAL A 62 4.85 -1.71 -1.19
C VAL A 62 6.35 -1.90 -1.44
N VAL A 63 7.06 -0.85 -1.84
CA VAL A 63 8.51 -0.91 -2.08
C VAL A 63 9.27 -1.30 -0.80
N PHE A 64 8.94 -0.70 0.34
CA PHE A 64 9.52 -1.06 1.64
C PHE A 64 9.17 -2.49 2.07
N ASN A 65 7.97 -2.98 1.73
CA ASN A 65 7.56 -4.36 2.01
C ASN A 65 8.37 -5.36 1.19
N ILE A 66 8.57 -5.08 -0.12
CA ILE A 66 9.43 -5.87 -1.02
C ILE A 66 10.88 -5.89 -0.51
N LEU A 67 11.42 -4.72 -0.15
CA LEU A 67 12.76 -4.58 0.41
C LEU A 67 12.90 -5.34 1.73
N GLY A 68 11.91 -5.25 2.63
CA GLY A 68 11.89 -6.01 3.88
C GLY A 68 11.90 -7.53 3.66
N TYR A 69 11.12 -8.00 2.69
CA TYR A 69 11.10 -9.42 2.31
C TYR A 69 12.45 -9.91 1.76
N PHE A 70 13.14 -9.10 0.95
CA PHE A 70 14.40 -9.51 0.34
C PHE A 70 15.60 -9.39 1.28
N THR A 71 15.65 -8.31 2.07
CA THR A 71 16.77 -8.03 2.97
C THR A 71 16.73 -8.83 4.27
N ARG A 72 15.60 -9.47 4.60
CA ARG A 72 15.38 -10.23 5.85
C ARG A 72 15.64 -9.41 7.12
N VAL A 73 15.60 -8.08 7.00
CA VAL A 73 15.81 -7.17 8.12
C VAL A 73 14.44 -6.74 8.64
N PRO A 74 14.07 -7.10 9.87
CA PRO A 74 12.74 -6.82 10.41
C PRO A 74 12.44 -5.32 10.54
N GLY A 75 13.46 -4.46 10.52
CA GLY A 75 13.28 -3.00 10.50
C GLY A 75 12.52 -2.49 9.28
N PHE A 76 12.86 -2.98 8.07
CA PHE A 76 12.21 -2.51 6.84
C PHE A 76 10.75 -2.95 6.72
N THR A 77 10.42 -4.17 7.18
CA THR A 77 9.03 -4.65 7.24
C THR A 77 8.21 -3.82 8.24
N LEU A 78 8.80 -3.37 9.35
CA LEU A 78 8.11 -2.49 10.30
C LEU A 78 7.83 -1.11 9.69
N THR A 79 8.82 -0.55 8.99
CA THR A 79 8.64 0.71 8.26
C THR A 79 7.51 0.60 7.25
N ALA A 80 7.44 -0.48 6.47
CA ALA A 80 6.34 -0.73 5.54
C ALA A 80 4.96 -0.77 6.24
N ALA A 81 4.86 -1.47 7.38
CA ALA A 81 3.62 -1.56 8.15
C ALA A 81 3.16 -0.20 8.72
N ILE A 82 4.12 0.63 9.17
CA ILE A 82 3.83 2.00 9.62
C ILE A 82 3.36 2.86 8.44
N ILE A 83 4.02 2.79 7.29
CA ILE A 83 3.61 3.54 6.10
C ILE A 83 2.21 3.10 5.63
N TYR A 84 1.87 1.81 5.68
CA TYR A 84 0.51 1.34 5.41
C TYR A 84 -0.53 1.93 6.37
N THR A 85 -0.18 2.06 7.65
CA THR A 85 -1.05 2.68 8.66
C THR A 85 -1.29 4.16 8.34
N VAL A 86 -0.21 4.90 8.03
CA VAL A 86 -0.31 6.33 7.67
C VAL A 86 -1.11 6.48 6.38
N ALA A 87 -0.87 5.63 5.38
CA ALA A 87 -1.64 5.61 4.14
C ALA A 87 -3.13 5.37 4.40
N ALA A 88 -3.49 4.45 5.31
CA ALA A 88 -4.87 4.19 5.70
C ALA A 88 -5.55 5.43 6.33
N PHE A 89 -4.81 6.22 7.11
CA PHE A 89 -5.32 7.48 7.66
C PHE A 89 -5.57 8.54 6.59
N LEU A 90 -4.65 8.71 5.62
CA LEU A 90 -4.85 9.67 4.53
C LEU A 90 -5.97 9.25 3.57
N GLY A 91 -6.15 7.95 3.36
CA GLY A 91 -7.21 7.39 2.54
C GLY A 91 -8.40 6.96 3.39
N PHE A 92 -8.94 7.84 4.25
CA PHE A 92 -10.02 7.50 5.20
C PHE A 92 -11.22 6.78 4.53
N PHE A 93 -11.57 7.15 3.30
CA PHE A 93 -12.60 6.48 2.50
C PHE A 93 -12.26 5.04 2.06
N ASN A 94 -10.97 4.69 2.01
CA ASN A 94 -10.43 3.42 1.52
C ASN A 94 -10.02 2.45 2.65
N ILE A 95 -10.34 2.78 3.91
CA ILE A 95 -9.93 2.03 5.12
C ILE A 95 -10.31 0.55 5.08
N ILE A 96 -11.47 0.19 4.54
CA ILE A 96 -11.98 -1.20 4.52
C ILE A 96 -11.02 -2.17 3.83
N PHE A 97 -10.34 -1.73 2.76
CA PHE A 97 -9.38 -2.57 2.03
C PHE A 97 -7.98 -2.56 2.66
N LEU A 98 -7.62 -1.47 3.34
CA LEU A 98 -6.30 -1.29 3.93
C LEU A 98 -6.13 -1.96 5.30
N ILE A 99 -7.18 -2.04 6.12
CA ILE A 99 -7.14 -2.72 7.42
C ILE A 99 -6.55 -4.14 7.35
N PRO A 100 -7.05 -5.06 6.48
CA PRO A 100 -6.50 -6.41 6.42
C PRO A 100 -5.04 -6.43 5.97
N ILE A 101 -4.64 -5.53 5.07
CA ILE A 101 -3.26 -5.39 4.60
C ILE A 101 -2.34 -4.94 5.75
N VAL A 102 -2.78 -3.96 6.54
CA VAL A 102 -2.05 -3.46 7.73
C VAL A 102 -1.86 -4.59 8.74
N ILE A 103 -2.93 -5.32 9.09
CA ILE A 103 -2.86 -6.43 10.05
C ILE A 103 -1.87 -7.50 9.56
N LEU A 104 -1.98 -7.90 8.29
CA LEU A 104 -1.07 -8.89 7.72
C LEU A 104 0.39 -8.38 7.66
N ALA A 105 0.61 -7.08 7.44
CA ALA A 105 1.94 -6.48 7.48
C ALA A 105 2.57 -6.56 8.88
N PHE A 106 1.79 -6.28 9.94
CA PHE A 106 2.23 -6.49 11.32
C PHE A 106 2.53 -7.97 11.62
N ILE A 107 1.70 -8.89 11.14
CA ILE A 107 1.93 -10.34 11.29
C ILE A 107 3.21 -10.78 10.55
N SER A 108 3.49 -10.20 9.38
CA SER A 108 4.72 -10.45 8.62
C SER A 108 5.96 -10.00 9.40
N TRP A 109 5.91 -8.82 10.04
CA TRP A 109 6.97 -8.33 10.91
C TRP A 109 7.25 -9.24 12.11
N VAL A 110 6.20 -9.70 12.81
CA VAL A 110 6.36 -10.61 13.96
C VAL A 110 7.05 -11.92 13.55
N GLN A 111 6.72 -12.45 12.37
CA GLN A 111 7.38 -13.65 11.83
C GLN A 111 8.84 -13.41 11.45
N GLU A 112 9.15 -12.26 10.84
CA GLU A 112 10.52 -11.87 10.50
C GLU A 112 11.38 -11.75 11.77
N LYS A 113 10.83 -11.12 12.82
CA LYS A 113 11.48 -10.98 14.13
C LYS A 113 11.74 -12.34 14.78
N LYS A 114 10.74 -13.24 14.82
CA LYS A 114 10.88 -14.60 15.38
C LYS A 114 11.93 -15.44 14.64
N ARG A 115 12.17 -15.17 13.35
CA ARG A 115 13.22 -15.88 12.59
C ARG A 115 14.62 -15.39 12.93
N LYS A 116 14.81 -14.10 13.24
CA LYS A 116 16.14 -13.56 13.56
C LYS A 116 16.63 -14.01 14.96
N THR A 117 15.72 -14.34 15.86
CA THR A 117 16.03 -14.72 17.26
C THR A 117 16.08 -16.24 17.50
N SER A 118 15.86 -17.08 16.48
CA SER A 118 15.85 -18.55 16.57
C SER A 118 16.58 -19.18 15.41
#